data_AF-A0A7Y1TQU4-F1
#
_entry.id   AF-A0A7Y1TQU4-F1
#
_cell.length_a   1.000
_cell.length_b   1.000
_cell.length_c   1.000
_cell.angle_alpha   90.00
_cell.angle_beta   90.00
_cell.angle_gamma   90.00
#
_symmetry.space_group_name_H-M   'P 1'
#
loop_
_entity.id
_entity.type
_entity.pdbx_description
1 polymer ?
#
loop_
_entity_poly.entity_id
_entity_poly.type
_entity_poly.pdbx_seq_one_letter_code
_entity_poly.pdbx_strand_id
1 'polypeptide(L)'
;MRIAVHPAGQVGIRAGRILLGERDLEALGVVDAPYRRSPDSRVERAGTVETYGVVVTDDITDPWQYVERALEVGASAVLWVDGDAEELENQYGDAFRSQDASLVVGANLGSGIAPALAAHEVAKGNEVREVEIAWTETGEPLRKGIPVPFPKPVGPRWGEVFDANGPYRSIVVPTAGEWAAAMAKVTTLTSDGVSTRIVGTSDLGDHLEGLALASAAVCAARGLYEPGVATAADIGASYLEHALFAGLDVAAHTTT
;
A
#
# COMPACT_ATOMS: atom_id res chain seq x y z
N MET A 1 -16.39 -7.91 -9.29
CA MET A 1 -15.98 -7.28 -8.01
C MET A 1 -16.78 -6.02 -7.76
N ARG A 2 -17.34 -5.85 -6.55
CA ARG A 2 -18.03 -4.63 -6.11
C ARG A 2 -17.26 -4.02 -4.95
N ILE A 3 -16.72 -2.82 -5.14
CA ILE A 3 -15.86 -2.15 -4.15
C ILE A 3 -16.50 -0.82 -3.74
N ALA A 4 -16.61 -0.58 -2.43
CA ALA A 4 -16.96 0.71 -1.86
C ALA A 4 -15.68 1.47 -1.50
N VAL A 5 -15.60 2.75 -1.87
CA VAL A 5 -14.51 3.65 -1.51
C VAL A 5 -15.09 4.82 -0.74
N HIS A 6 -14.52 5.10 0.43
CA HIS A 6 -14.64 6.38 1.11
C HIS A 6 -13.40 7.23 0.79
N PRO A 7 -13.51 8.23 -0.10
CA PRO A 7 -12.41 9.10 -0.46
C PRO A 7 -12.37 10.34 0.45
N ALA A 8 -11.73 10.22 1.62
CA ALA A 8 -11.51 11.32 2.55
C ALA A 8 -10.54 12.36 1.97
N GLY A 9 -9.54 11.90 1.21
CA GLY A 9 -8.48 12.72 0.63
C GLY A 9 -8.24 12.46 -0.86
N GLN A 10 -7.11 12.98 -1.37
CA GLN A 10 -6.71 12.74 -2.76
C GLN A 10 -6.34 11.28 -3.02
N VAL A 11 -5.79 10.59 -2.02
CA VAL A 11 -5.37 9.18 -2.13
C VAL A 11 -6.58 8.30 -2.47
N GLY A 12 -7.69 8.44 -1.75
CA GLY A 12 -8.91 7.68 -1.99
C GLY A 12 -9.57 8.04 -3.34
N ILE A 13 -9.52 9.32 -3.73
CA ILE A 13 -9.97 9.74 -5.08
C ILE A 13 -9.12 9.06 -6.17
N ARG A 14 -7.80 9.01 -5.98
CA ARG A 14 -6.87 8.37 -6.93
C ARG A 14 -7.07 6.87 -6.96
N ALA A 15 -7.22 6.22 -5.80
CA ALA A 15 -7.52 4.80 -5.69
C ALA A 15 -8.81 4.45 -6.45
N GLY A 16 -9.90 5.20 -6.23
CA GLY A 16 -11.14 5.02 -6.96
C GLY A 16 -10.98 5.13 -8.49
N ARG A 17 -10.16 6.09 -8.97
CA ARG A 17 -9.88 6.22 -10.41
C ARG A 17 -9.06 5.05 -10.96
N ILE A 18 -8.10 4.55 -10.20
CA ILE A 18 -7.28 3.39 -10.58
C ILE A 18 -8.15 2.14 -10.64
N LEU A 19 -9.02 1.95 -9.66
CA LEU A 19 -9.97 0.82 -9.63
C LEU A 19 -10.88 0.79 -10.87
N LEU A 20 -11.25 1.94 -11.45
CA LEU A 20 -12.02 1.95 -12.71
C LEU A 20 -11.25 1.35 -13.90
N GLY A 21 -9.92 1.22 -13.81
CA GLY A 21 -9.11 0.47 -14.77
C GLY A 21 -9.30 -1.05 -14.69
N GLU A 22 -9.81 -1.57 -13.57
CA GLU A 22 -10.00 -3.00 -13.36
C GLU A 22 -11.16 -3.53 -14.21
N ARG A 23 -10.86 -4.58 -14.99
CA ARG A 23 -11.81 -5.19 -15.93
C ARG A 23 -12.96 -5.88 -15.22
N ASP A 24 -12.66 -6.52 -14.09
CA ASP A 24 -13.64 -7.28 -13.32
C ASP A 24 -14.39 -6.40 -12.31
N LEU A 25 -14.22 -5.08 -12.36
CA LEU A 25 -15.00 -4.15 -11.54
C LEU A 25 -16.41 -4.01 -12.11
N GLU A 26 -17.39 -4.42 -11.30
CA GLU A 26 -18.82 -4.32 -11.62
C GLU A 26 -19.41 -3.00 -11.11
N ALA A 27 -19.01 -2.57 -9.91
CA ALA A 27 -19.48 -1.33 -9.31
C ALA A 27 -18.42 -0.72 -8.38
N LEU A 28 -18.31 0.61 -8.45
CA LEU A 28 -17.54 1.45 -7.55
C LEU A 28 -18.51 2.34 -6.76
N GLY A 29 -18.77 1.97 -5.52
CA GLY A 29 -19.61 2.76 -4.60
C GLY A 29 -18.81 3.89 -3.97
N VAL A 30 -19.24 5.14 -4.13
CA VAL A 30 -18.64 6.29 -3.43
C VAL A 30 -19.45 6.56 -2.17
N VAL A 31 -18.82 6.35 -1.01
CA VAL A 31 -19.42 6.46 0.33
C VAL A 31 -19.02 7.77 1.00
N ASP A 32 -19.99 8.44 1.65
CA ASP A 32 -19.79 9.63 2.51
C ASP A 32 -19.00 10.79 1.89
N ALA A 33 -18.95 10.85 0.56
CA ALA A 33 -18.33 11.94 -0.19
C ALA A 33 -19.36 12.66 -1.08
N PRO A 34 -19.14 13.95 -1.40
CA PRO A 34 -19.96 14.67 -2.37
C PRO A 34 -19.95 13.98 -3.74
N TYR A 35 -21.03 13.25 -4.06
CA TYR A 35 -21.16 12.57 -5.34
C TYR A 35 -21.48 13.57 -6.45
N ARG A 36 -20.59 13.64 -7.45
CA ARG A 36 -20.91 14.22 -8.75
C ARG A 36 -21.13 13.07 -9.71
N ARG A 37 -22.18 13.18 -10.54
CA ARG A 37 -22.51 12.17 -11.55
C ARG A 37 -21.27 11.86 -12.38
N SER A 38 -20.83 10.60 -12.31
CA SER A 38 -19.72 10.11 -13.11
C SER A 38 -20.18 9.82 -14.54
N PRO A 39 -19.33 10.04 -15.56
CA PRO A 39 -19.58 9.54 -16.91
C PRO A 39 -19.42 8.00 -16.99
N ASP A 40 -18.68 7.38 -16.06
CA ASP A 40 -18.53 5.93 -15.99
C ASP A 40 -19.74 5.32 -15.26
N SER A 41 -20.45 4.41 -15.94
CA SER A 41 -21.67 3.78 -15.43
C SER A 41 -21.46 2.86 -14.24
N ARG A 42 -20.22 2.44 -13.96
CA ARG A 42 -19.90 1.61 -12.79
C ARG A 42 -19.81 2.42 -11.51
N VAL A 43 -19.65 3.74 -11.60
CA VAL A 43 -19.56 4.61 -10.41
C VAL A 43 -20.95 4.97 -9.95
N GLU A 44 -21.24 4.66 -8.70
CA GLU A 44 -22.52 4.94 -8.06
C GLU A 44 -22.34 5.64 -6.71
N ARG A 45 -23.36 6.41 -6.30
CA ARG A 45 -23.41 6.91 -4.93
C ARG A 45 -23.86 5.77 -4.04
N ALA A 46 -23.02 5.36 -3.10
CA ALA A 46 -23.35 4.35 -2.12
C ALA A 46 -23.87 5.03 -0.83
N GLY A 47 -25.13 4.77 -0.49
CA GLY A 47 -25.69 5.19 0.80
C GLY A 47 -25.34 4.25 1.96
N THR A 48 -25.04 2.99 1.64
CA THR A 48 -24.63 1.92 2.56
C THR A 48 -23.59 1.03 1.87
N VAL A 49 -22.88 0.20 2.64
CA VAL A 49 -21.86 -0.72 2.12
C VAL A 49 -22.34 -2.16 1.91
N GLU A 50 -23.61 -2.47 2.20
CA GLU A 50 -24.19 -3.82 2.24
C GLU A 50 -24.03 -4.66 0.97
N THR A 51 -23.85 -4.03 -0.20
CA THR A 51 -23.75 -4.75 -1.48
C THR A 51 -22.32 -4.87 -2.01
N TYR A 52 -21.33 -4.47 -1.23
CA TYR A 52 -19.91 -4.45 -1.62
C TYR A 52 -19.14 -5.52 -0.84
N GLY A 53 -18.21 -6.20 -1.52
CA GLY A 53 -17.36 -7.20 -0.88
C GLY A 53 -16.11 -6.59 -0.22
N VAL A 54 -15.79 -5.35 -0.56
CA VAL A 54 -14.64 -4.61 0.00
C VAL A 54 -15.03 -3.16 0.26
N VAL A 55 -14.64 -2.65 1.44
CA VAL A 55 -14.71 -1.24 1.82
C VAL A 55 -13.29 -0.70 1.93
N VAL A 56 -13.03 0.41 1.24
CA VAL A 56 -11.69 1.01 1.13
C VAL A 56 -11.74 2.44 1.63
N THR A 57 -10.75 2.88 2.40
CA THR A 57 -10.67 4.26 2.87
C THR A 57 -9.24 4.78 3.00
N ASP A 58 -9.07 6.06 2.69
CA ASP A 58 -7.86 6.85 2.99
C ASP A 58 -8.05 7.82 4.16
N ASP A 59 -9.12 7.66 4.95
CA ASP A 59 -9.38 8.49 6.13
C ASP A 59 -8.32 8.24 7.21
N ILE A 60 -7.64 9.30 7.62
CA ILE A 60 -6.64 9.28 8.70
C ILE A 60 -7.20 9.75 10.05
N THR A 61 -8.41 10.32 10.05
CA THR A 61 -9.02 10.92 11.24
C THR A 61 -9.91 9.90 11.96
N ASP A 62 -10.72 9.16 11.21
CA ASP A 62 -11.58 8.11 11.75
C ASP A 62 -11.75 6.94 10.76
N PRO A 63 -10.67 6.17 10.49
CA PRO A 63 -10.73 5.01 9.60
C PRO A 63 -11.59 3.87 10.17
N TRP A 64 -11.67 3.77 11.49
CA TRP A 64 -12.24 2.60 12.18
C TRP A 64 -13.75 2.47 11.99
N GLN A 65 -14.47 3.58 11.81
CA GLN A 65 -15.89 3.54 11.46
C GLN A 65 -16.16 2.73 10.17
N TYR A 66 -15.21 2.71 9.22
CA TYR A 66 -15.34 1.95 7.97
C TYR A 66 -15.01 0.48 8.14
N VAL A 67 -14.13 0.14 9.10
CA VAL A 67 -13.87 -1.24 9.53
C VAL A 67 -15.13 -1.83 10.15
N GLU A 68 -15.78 -1.10 11.06
CA GLU A 68 -17.03 -1.54 11.70
C GLU A 68 -18.15 -1.74 10.69
N ARG A 69 -18.34 -0.79 9.76
CA ARG A 69 -19.34 -0.93 8.68
C ARG A 69 -19.05 -2.10 7.75
N ALA A 70 -17.79 -2.41 7.47
CA ALA A 70 -17.43 -3.58 6.66
C ALA A 70 -17.78 -4.89 7.39
N LEU A 71 -17.45 -4.97 8.69
CA LEU A 71 -17.81 -6.08 9.57
C LEU A 71 -19.32 -6.27 9.71
N GLU A 72 -20.10 -5.20 9.76
CA GLU A 72 -21.57 -5.30 9.85
C GLU A 72 -22.18 -6.05 8.65
N VAL A 73 -21.49 -6.06 7.51
CA VAL A 73 -22.02 -6.58 6.24
C VAL A 73 -21.24 -7.76 5.68
N GLY A 74 -20.21 -8.28 6.37
CA GLY A 74 -19.41 -9.38 5.84
C GLY A 74 -18.39 -8.98 4.77
N ALA A 75 -18.01 -7.71 4.70
CA ALA A 75 -17.06 -7.22 3.71
C ALA A 75 -15.63 -7.18 4.28
N SER A 76 -14.64 -7.30 3.40
CA SER A 76 -13.25 -6.98 3.76
C SER A 76 -13.07 -5.47 3.88
N ALA A 77 -12.18 -5.02 4.75
CA ALA A 77 -11.81 -3.61 4.92
C ALA A 77 -10.36 -3.40 4.47
N VAL A 78 -10.08 -2.32 3.73
CA VAL A 78 -8.73 -1.94 3.31
C VAL A 78 -8.47 -0.49 3.66
N LEU A 79 -7.46 -0.27 4.51
CA LEU A 79 -7.11 1.04 5.04
C LEU A 79 -5.75 1.47 4.50
N TRP A 80 -5.67 2.75 4.11
CA TRP A 80 -4.40 3.38 3.78
C TRP A 80 -3.48 3.51 5.01
N VAL A 81 -4.06 3.81 6.18
CA VAL A 81 -3.30 4.01 7.42
C VAL A 81 -2.64 2.73 7.91
N ASP A 82 -1.54 2.92 8.62
CA ASP A 82 -0.93 1.85 9.42
C ASP A 82 -1.76 1.57 10.67
N GLY A 83 -1.55 0.39 11.26
CA GLY A 83 -2.09 0.03 12.55
C GLY A 83 -1.18 -0.97 13.24
N ASP A 84 -1.25 -1.03 14.57
CA ASP A 84 -0.58 -2.07 15.34
C ASP A 84 -1.26 -3.41 15.04
N ALA A 85 -0.55 -4.31 14.37
CA ALA A 85 -1.11 -5.58 13.92
C ALA A 85 -1.55 -6.45 15.11
N GLU A 86 -0.87 -6.41 16.25
CA GLU A 86 -1.24 -7.20 17.43
C GLU A 86 -2.50 -6.62 18.10
N GLU A 87 -2.58 -5.30 18.23
CA GLU A 87 -3.77 -4.63 18.76
C GLU A 87 -5.00 -4.89 17.87
N LEU A 88 -4.84 -4.72 16.56
CA LEU A 88 -5.91 -4.93 15.59
C LEU A 88 -6.34 -6.39 15.52
N GLU A 89 -5.41 -7.34 15.57
CA GLU A 89 -5.72 -8.76 15.56
C GLU A 89 -6.53 -9.16 16.79
N ASN A 90 -6.17 -8.63 17.97
CA ASN A 90 -6.94 -8.82 19.20
C ASN A 90 -8.33 -8.19 19.16
N GLN A 91 -8.47 -7.03 18.49
CA GLN A 91 -9.72 -6.28 18.44
C GLN A 91 -10.70 -6.81 17.37
N TYR A 92 -10.20 -7.12 16.19
CA TYR A 92 -11.02 -7.37 15.00
C TYR A 92 -10.78 -8.74 14.34
N GLY A 93 -9.66 -9.43 14.65
CA GLY A 93 -9.25 -10.63 13.93
C GLY A 93 -10.29 -11.76 13.94
N ASP A 94 -10.85 -12.08 15.11
CA ASP A 94 -11.88 -13.11 15.24
C ASP A 94 -13.17 -12.75 14.47
N ALA A 95 -13.55 -11.47 14.48
CA ALA A 95 -14.75 -11.00 13.79
C ALA A 95 -14.61 -11.16 12.26
N PHE A 96 -13.49 -10.69 11.69
CA PHE A 96 -13.21 -10.83 10.27
C PHE A 96 -13.06 -12.30 9.85
N ARG A 97 -12.35 -13.12 10.64
CA ARG A 97 -12.23 -14.57 10.38
C ARG A 97 -13.59 -15.28 10.37
N SER A 98 -14.49 -14.92 11.27
CA SER A 98 -15.84 -15.52 11.32
C SER A 98 -16.70 -15.23 10.08
N GLN A 99 -16.33 -14.20 9.32
CA GLN A 99 -17.04 -13.75 8.11
C GLN A 99 -16.29 -14.12 6.82
N ASP A 100 -15.18 -14.87 6.91
CA ASP A 100 -14.30 -15.17 5.78
C ASP A 100 -13.83 -13.89 5.05
N ALA A 101 -13.54 -12.84 5.83
CA ALA A 101 -13.15 -11.53 5.35
C ALA A 101 -11.83 -11.07 6.01
N SER A 102 -11.20 -10.03 5.44
CA SER A 102 -9.93 -9.51 5.94
C SER A 102 -9.99 -8.02 6.25
N LEU A 103 -9.30 -7.60 7.31
CA LEU A 103 -8.88 -6.22 7.54
C LEU A 103 -7.44 -6.07 7.08
N VAL A 104 -7.24 -5.26 6.04
CA VAL A 104 -5.93 -4.96 5.48
C VAL A 104 -5.54 -3.54 5.87
N VAL A 105 -4.41 -3.37 6.55
CA VAL A 105 -3.84 -2.06 6.92
C VAL A 105 -2.51 -1.80 6.24
N GLY A 106 -2.03 -0.56 6.31
CA GLY A 106 -0.73 -0.18 5.74
C GLY A 106 -0.71 -0.25 4.21
N ALA A 107 -1.84 -0.01 3.54
CA ALA A 107 -1.93 0.02 2.08
C ALA A 107 -1.38 1.36 1.52
N ASN A 108 -0.13 1.65 1.87
CA ASN A 108 0.58 2.89 1.59
C ASN A 108 2.01 2.60 1.09
N LEU A 109 2.82 3.64 0.88
CA LEU A 109 4.20 3.50 0.44
C LEU A 109 5.13 2.83 1.46
N GLY A 110 5.01 3.19 2.74
CA GLY A 110 5.97 2.82 3.79
C GLY A 110 5.80 1.41 4.32
N SER A 111 4.56 1.01 4.60
CA SER A 111 4.21 -0.32 5.12
C SER A 111 3.73 -1.27 4.03
N GLY A 112 3.34 -0.76 2.87
CA GLY A 112 2.88 -1.56 1.73
C GLY A 112 3.98 -1.75 0.69
N ILE A 113 4.21 -0.73 -0.14
CA ILE A 113 5.04 -0.86 -1.35
C ILE A 113 6.52 -1.12 -1.03
N ALA A 114 7.14 -0.40 -0.10
CA ALA A 114 8.56 -0.58 0.19
C ALA A 114 8.87 -1.99 0.76
N PRO A 115 8.10 -2.54 1.71
CA PRO A 115 8.24 -3.93 2.16
C PRO A 115 7.95 -4.95 1.06
N ALA A 116 6.96 -4.71 0.20
CA ALA A 116 6.66 -5.62 -0.92
C ALA A 116 7.79 -5.68 -1.95
N LEU A 117 8.43 -4.54 -2.25
CA LEU A 117 9.64 -4.47 -3.07
C LEU A 117 10.79 -5.28 -2.44
N ALA A 118 10.98 -5.15 -1.12
CA ALA A 118 12.01 -5.91 -0.40
C ALA A 118 11.74 -7.42 -0.43
N ALA A 119 10.51 -7.82 -0.09
CA ALA A 119 10.09 -9.23 -0.08
C ALA A 119 10.26 -9.87 -1.47
N HIS A 120 9.90 -9.17 -2.54
CA HIS A 120 10.08 -9.63 -3.91
C HIS A 120 11.54 -9.89 -4.26
N GLU A 121 12.47 -9.03 -3.82
CA GLU A 121 13.90 -9.20 -4.06
C GLU A 121 14.51 -10.30 -3.17
N VAL A 122 14.08 -10.42 -1.92
CA VAL A 122 14.50 -11.49 -0.99
C VAL A 122 14.07 -12.87 -1.51
N ALA A 123 12.88 -12.98 -2.10
CA ALA A 123 12.36 -14.24 -2.63
C ALA A 123 13.19 -14.84 -3.79
N LYS A 124 14.16 -14.12 -4.34
CA LYS A 124 15.05 -14.60 -5.42
C LYS A 124 16.11 -15.60 -4.95
N GLY A 125 16.20 -15.88 -3.64
CA GLY A 125 16.86 -17.08 -3.12
C GLY A 125 18.36 -16.98 -2.85
N ASN A 126 18.95 -15.79 -2.89
CA ASN A 126 20.32 -15.59 -2.41
C ASN A 126 20.34 -15.44 -0.88
N GLU A 127 21.50 -15.73 -0.25
CA GLU A 127 21.66 -15.50 1.18
C GLU A 127 21.62 -13.98 1.47
N VAL A 128 20.58 -13.54 2.17
CA VAL A 128 20.35 -12.13 2.50
C VAL A 128 21.19 -11.73 3.70
N ARG A 129 21.99 -10.67 3.55
CA ARG A 129 22.79 -10.09 4.64
C ARG A 129 22.15 -8.88 5.29
N GLU A 130 21.55 -8.02 4.47
CA GLU A 130 20.96 -6.76 4.94
C GLU A 130 19.81 -6.38 4.01
N VAL A 131 18.74 -5.86 4.61
CA VAL A 131 17.60 -5.27 3.90
C VAL A 131 17.31 -3.91 4.50
N GLU A 132 17.33 -2.90 3.65
CA GLU A 132 16.91 -1.54 3.99
C GLU A 132 15.70 -1.19 3.11
N ILE A 133 14.69 -0.57 3.71
CA ILE A 133 13.58 0.01 2.97
C ILE A 133 13.51 1.51 3.25
N ALA A 134 13.05 2.26 2.25
CA ALA A 134 12.88 3.70 2.40
C ALA A 134 11.66 4.19 1.65
N TRP A 135 10.99 5.19 2.20
CA TRP A 135 9.90 5.89 1.54
C TRP A 135 9.95 7.38 1.83
N THR A 136 9.28 8.15 0.99
CA THR A 136 9.12 9.59 1.20
C THR A 136 7.90 9.89 2.04
N GLU A 137 8.01 10.88 2.92
CA GLU A 137 6.85 11.50 3.59
C GLU A 137 6.84 13.01 3.35
N THR A 138 5.66 13.62 3.49
CA THR A 138 5.55 15.08 3.39
C THR A 138 6.28 15.73 4.55
N GLY A 139 7.27 16.57 4.26
CA GLY A 139 8.04 17.24 5.30
C GLY A 139 9.17 18.13 4.77
N GLU A 140 9.90 18.77 5.67
CA GLU A 140 11.06 19.59 5.30
C GLU A 140 12.23 18.68 4.88
N PRO A 141 12.76 18.79 3.65
CA PRO A 141 13.86 17.94 3.20
C PRO A 141 15.10 18.07 4.07
N LEU A 142 15.67 16.92 4.43
CA LEU A 142 16.90 16.86 5.21
C LEU A 142 18.13 17.23 4.36
N ARG A 143 19.13 17.84 5.00
CA ARG A 143 20.43 18.19 4.39
C ARG A 143 21.55 17.20 4.70
N LYS A 144 21.31 16.26 5.62
CA LYS A 144 22.23 15.22 6.09
C LYS A 144 21.43 14.03 6.64
N GLY A 145 22.01 12.85 6.69
CA GLY A 145 21.34 11.65 7.21
C GLY A 145 21.84 10.39 6.51
N ILE A 146 20.94 9.42 6.34
CA ILE A 146 21.18 8.23 5.52
C ILE A 146 20.90 8.57 4.05
N PRO A 147 21.84 8.36 3.12
CA PRO A 147 21.60 8.64 1.71
C PRO A 147 20.68 7.58 1.09
N VAL A 148 19.61 8.02 0.44
CA VAL A 148 18.60 7.16 -0.19
C VAL A 148 18.53 7.47 -1.69
N PRO A 149 18.98 6.55 -2.57
CA PRO A 149 18.97 6.76 -4.02
C PRO A 149 17.62 6.42 -4.66
N PHE A 150 16.58 7.24 -4.43
CA PHE A 150 15.32 7.09 -5.14
C PHE A 150 15.46 7.31 -6.66
N PRO A 151 14.61 6.67 -7.50
CA PRO A 151 14.52 6.98 -8.92
C PRO A 151 14.04 8.42 -9.18
N LYS A 152 14.23 8.90 -10.41
CA LYS A 152 13.66 10.17 -10.88
C LYS A 152 12.14 10.04 -11.01
N PRO A 153 11.36 11.07 -10.67
CA PRO A 153 11.80 12.47 -10.50
C PRO A 153 12.26 12.87 -9.09
N VAL A 154 12.03 12.05 -8.06
CA VAL A 154 12.46 12.37 -6.68
C VAL A 154 13.99 12.48 -6.61
N GLY A 155 14.69 11.46 -7.11
CA GLY A 155 16.13 11.38 -7.10
C GLY A 155 16.74 11.21 -5.70
N PRO A 156 18.08 11.22 -5.59
CA PRO A 156 18.77 10.99 -4.32
C PRO A 156 18.40 11.99 -3.22
N ARG A 157 18.15 11.51 -2.01
CA ARG A 157 17.76 12.31 -0.83
C ARG A 157 18.39 11.79 0.47
N TRP A 158 18.13 12.49 1.57
CA TRP A 158 18.59 12.14 2.91
C TRP A 158 17.40 11.77 3.78
N GLY A 159 17.47 10.62 4.44
CA GLY A 159 16.47 10.16 5.40
C GLY A 159 17.04 9.92 6.79
N GLU A 160 16.15 9.52 7.69
CA GLU A 160 16.45 9.11 9.04
C GLU A 160 15.82 7.74 9.35
N VAL A 161 16.40 7.03 10.32
CA VAL A 161 15.85 5.73 10.72
C VAL A 161 14.52 5.97 11.41
N PHE A 162 13.47 5.36 10.87
CA PHE A 162 12.13 5.40 11.46
C PHE A 162 11.97 4.31 12.51
N ASP A 163 12.25 3.06 12.12
CA ASP A 163 12.29 1.93 13.02
C ASP A 163 13.52 1.07 12.71
N ALA A 164 14.25 0.73 13.77
CA ALA A 164 15.43 -0.13 13.73
C ALA A 164 15.13 -1.56 14.23
N ASN A 165 13.96 -1.80 14.82
CA ASN A 165 13.58 -3.06 15.46
C ASN A 165 12.66 -3.92 14.59
N GLY A 166 12.07 -3.36 13.54
CA GLY A 166 11.35 -4.10 12.51
C GLY A 166 12.23 -5.08 11.73
N PRO A 167 11.63 -5.94 10.88
CA PRO A 167 12.37 -6.94 10.09
C PRO A 167 13.32 -6.30 9.07
N TYR A 168 13.11 -5.02 8.76
CA TYR A 168 13.91 -4.22 7.86
C TYR A 168 14.40 -2.97 8.57
N ARG A 169 15.56 -2.47 8.16
CA ARG A 169 15.95 -1.11 8.53
C ARG A 169 15.11 -0.12 7.73
N SER A 170 14.16 0.53 8.42
CA SER A 170 13.21 1.44 7.79
C SER A 170 13.70 2.88 7.84
N ILE A 171 13.68 3.56 6.70
CA ILE A 171 14.18 4.94 6.54
C ILE A 171 13.07 5.83 5.99
N VAL A 172 12.67 6.83 6.78
CA VAL A 172 11.76 7.89 6.30
C VAL A 172 12.58 9.01 5.68
N VAL A 173 12.13 9.48 4.53
CA VAL A 173 12.76 10.58 3.78
C VAL A 173 11.76 11.74 3.65
N PRO A 174 11.88 12.78 4.49
CA PRO A 174 11.07 13.97 4.33
C PRO A 174 11.30 14.63 2.97
N THR A 175 10.23 14.92 2.24
CA THR A 175 10.26 15.61 0.95
C THR A 175 9.22 16.70 0.87
N ALA A 176 9.59 17.78 0.18
CA ALA A 176 8.67 18.85 -0.19
C ALA A 176 8.24 18.67 -1.65
N GLY A 177 6.98 18.99 -1.92
CA GLY A 177 6.40 18.95 -3.26
C GLY A 177 5.46 17.77 -3.47
N GLU A 178 5.15 17.51 -4.73
CA GLU A 178 4.10 16.58 -5.14
C GLU A 178 4.60 15.17 -5.48
N TRP A 179 5.91 14.93 -5.47
CA TRP A 179 6.51 13.66 -5.87
C TRP A 179 6.83 12.80 -4.65
N ALA A 180 6.50 11.51 -4.71
CA ALA A 180 6.84 10.53 -3.70
C ALA A 180 7.66 9.38 -4.29
N ALA A 181 8.28 8.59 -3.42
CA ALA A 181 9.04 7.41 -3.80
C ALA A 181 9.05 6.37 -2.68
N ALA A 182 9.23 5.11 -3.09
CA ALA A 182 9.51 3.99 -2.21
C ALA A 182 10.65 3.15 -2.81
N MET A 183 11.46 2.52 -1.95
CA MET A 183 12.63 1.77 -2.36
C MET A 183 12.93 0.63 -1.38
N ALA A 184 13.47 -0.45 -1.90
CA ALA A 184 14.16 -1.48 -1.15
C ALA A 184 15.60 -1.64 -1.65
N LYS A 185 16.52 -1.81 -0.72
CA LYS A 185 17.92 -2.17 -0.96
C LYS A 185 18.19 -3.49 -0.26
N VAL A 186 18.54 -4.50 -1.06
CA VAL A 186 18.79 -5.87 -0.59
C VAL A 186 20.24 -6.24 -0.90
N THR A 187 21.00 -6.47 0.16
CA THR A 187 22.40 -6.91 0.09
C THR A 187 22.44 -8.42 0.28
N THR A 188 23.04 -9.13 -0.66
CA THR A 188 23.10 -10.59 -0.69
C THR A 188 24.53 -11.09 -0.85
N LEU A 189 24.80 -12.28 -0.32
CA LEU A 189 26.00 -13.04 -0.65
C LEU A 189 25.71 -13.90 -1.88
N THR A 190 26.59 -13.78 -2.87
CA THR A 190 26.57 -14.56 -4.12
C THR A 190 27.86 -15.35 -4.24
N SER A 191 27.94 -16.27 -5.21
CA SER A 191 29.18 -17.01 -5.50
C SER A 191 30.35 -16.09 -5.84
N ASP A 192 30.06 -14.91 -6.39
CA ASP A 192 31.05 -13.96 -6.90
C ASP A 192 31.40 -12.86 -5.87
N GLY A 193 30.80 -12.90 -4.68
CA GLY A 193 31.01 -11.91 -3.62
C GLY A 193 29.70 -11.31 -3.11
N VAL A 194 29.76 -10.08 -2.61
CA VAL A 194 28.61 -9.35 -2.07
C VAL A 194 27.95 -8.56 -3.20
N SER A 195 26.67 -8.79 -3.45
CA SER A 195 25.89 -8.04 -4.43
C SER A 195 24.80 -7.24 -3.73
N THR A 196 24.70 -5.95 -4.05
CA THR A 196 23.62 -5.08 -3.57
C THR A 196 22.69 -4.76 -4.72
N ARG A 197 21.40 -5.01 -4.52
CA ARG A 197 20.35 -4.67 -5.46
C ARG A 197 19.43 -3.62 -4.87
N ILE A 198 19.19 -2.56 -5.62
CA ILE A 198 18.32 -1.45 -5.25
C ILE A 198 17.16 -1.45 -6.23
N VAL A 199 15.93 -1.50 -5.72
CA VAL A 199 14.71 -1.38 -6.50
C VAL A 199 13.85 -0.28 -5.92
N GLY A 200 13.28 0.56 -6.77
CA GLY A 200 12.43 1.64 -6.28
C GLY A 200 11.48 2.17 -7.33
N THR A 201 10.51 2.93 -6.86
CA THR A 201 9.49 3.58 -7.66
C THR A 201 9.42 5.06 -7.29
N SER A 202 8.96 5.90 -8.21
CA SER A 202 8.66 7.30 -7.92
C SER A 202 7.68 7.88 -8.92
N ASP A 203 6.67 8.58 -8.44
CA ASP A 203 5.64 9.27 -9.21
C ASP A 203 4.96 10.32 -8.31
N LEU A 204 3.89 10.95 -8.79
CA LEU A 204 3.07 11.87 -8.00
C LEU A 204 2.57 11.15 -6.74
N GLY A 205 2.75 11.77 -5.57
CA GLY A 205 2.54 11.14 -4.26
C GLY A 205 1.13 10.59 -4.09
N ASP A 206 0.12 11.42 -4.28
CA ASP A 206 -1.28 10.98 -4.21
C ASP A 206 -1.59 9.84 -5.21
N HIS A 207 -0.90 9.81 -6.36
CA HIS A 207 -1.09 8.74 -7.33
C HIS A 207 -0.47 7.43 -6.86
N LEU A 208 0.78 7.46 -6.37
CA LEU A 208 1.44 6.27 -5.84
C LEU A 208 0.71 5.70 -4.61
N GLU A 209 0.32 6.55 -3.68
CA GLU A 209 -0.45 6.14 -2.50
C GLU A 209 -1.82 5.58 -2.91
N GLY A 210 -2.49 6.23 -3.87
CA GLY A 210 -3.75 5.72 -4.41
C GLY A 210 -3.59 4.38 -5.13
N LEU A 211 -2.44 4.16 -5.77
CA LEU A 211 -2.11 2.89 -6.43
C LEU A 211 -1.88 1.78 -5.39
N ALA A 212 -1.14 2.08 -4.32
CA ALA A 212 -0.96 1.18 -3.18
C ALA A 212 -2.32 0.75 -2.61
N LEU A 213 -3.17 1.72 -2.29
CA LEU A 213 -4.50 1.48 -1.74
C LEU A 213 -5.41 0.67 -2.69
N ALA A 214 -5.45 1.02 -3.98
CA ALA A 214 -6.23 0.30 -4.98
C ALA A 214 -5.75 -1.14 -5.18
N SER A 215 -4.44 -1.37 -5.18
CA SER A 215 -3.86 -2.70 -5.36
C SER A 215 -4.23 -3.64 -4.22
N ALA A 216 -4.21 -3.14 -2.98
CA ALA A 216 -4.64 -3.89 -1.81
C ALA A 216 -6.15 -4.18 -1.87
N ALA A 217 -6.97 -3.22 -2.32
CA ALA A 217 -8.40 -3.42 -2.51
C ALA A 217 -8.73 -4.52 -3.54
N VAL A 218 -8.00 -4.58 -4.66
CA VAL A 218 -8.16 -5.64 -5.66
C VAL A 218 -7.75 -7.00 -5.09
N CYS A 219 -6.64 -7.05 -4.35
CA CYS A 219 -6.17 -8.29 -3.71
C CYS A 219 -7.19 -8.80 -2.68
N ALA A 220 -7.76 -7.93 -1.86
CA ALA A 220 -8.83 -8.26 -0.93
C ALA A 220 -10.09 -8.74 -1.66
N ALA A 221 -10.50 -8.05 -2.73
CA ALA A 221 -11.67 -8.45 -3.53
C ALA A 221 -11.51 -9.79 -4.24
N ARG A 222 -10.26 -10.25 -4.41
CA ARG A 222 -9.89 -11.56 -4.98
C ARG A 222 -9.66 -12.64 -3.91
N GLY A 223 -9.80 -12.31 -2.62
CA GLY A 223 -9.59 -13.24 -1.51
C GLY A 223 -8.13 -13.68 -1.37
N LEU A 224 -7.17 -12.80 -1.69
CA LEU A 224 -5.74 -13.13 -1.60
C LEU A 224 -5.17 -12.98 -0.20
N TYR A 225 -5.82 -12.19 0.66
CA TYR A 225 -5.47 -12.11 2.08
C TYR A 225 -6.17 -13.23 2.83
N GLU A 226 -5.48 -13.83 3.79
CA GLU A 226 -6.12 -14.74 4.73
C GLU A 226 -7.17 -13.97 5.55
N PRO A 227 -8.29 -14.61 5.94
CA PRO A 227 -9.26 -13.98 6.82
C PRO A 227 -8.63 -13.56 8.16
N GLY A 228 -9.05 -12.41 8.70
CA GLY A 228 -8.45 -11.80 9.90
C GLY A 228 -7.76 -10.48 9.62
N VAL A 229 -6.71 -10.14 10.37
CA VAL A 229 -5.92 -8.92 10.14
C VAL A 229 -4.66 -9.22 9.35
N ALA A 230 -4.38 -8.38 8.35
CA ALA A 230 -3.17 -8.44 7.54
C ALA A 230 -2.62 -7.03 7.27
N THR A 231 -1.33 -6.95 7.01
CA THR A 231 -0.74 -5.79 6.33
C THR A 231 -0.82 -5.96 4.83
N ALA A 232 -0.87 -4.86 4.08
CA ALA A 232 -0.90 -4.94 2.61
C ALA A 232 0.29 -5.73 2.04
N ALA A 233 1.46 -5.65 2.70
CA ALA A 233 2.68 -6.31 2.30
C ALA A 233 2.76 -7.81 2.63
N ASP A 234 1.83 -8.36 3.43
CA ASP A 234 1.88 -9.78 3.84
C ASP A 234 1.79 -10.74 2.65
N ILE A 235 1.08 -10.36 1.59
CA ILE A 235 0.98 -11.13 0.33
C ILE A 235 2.04 -10.71 -0.71
N GLY A 236 3.01 -9.88 -0.31
CA GLY A 236 4.20 -9.40 -1.02
C GLY A 236 4.13 -9.43 -2.55
N ALA A 237 4.42 -10.59 -3.14
CA ALA A 237 4.48 -10.79 -4.59
C ALA A 237 3.15 -10.48 -5.30
N SER A 238 2.03 -10.95 -4.77
CA SER A 238 0.70 -10.73 -5.39
C SER A 238 0.29 -9.27 -5.35
N TYR A 239 0.55 -8.60 -4.21
CA TYR A 239 0.28 -7.17 -4.04
C TYR A 239 1.14 -6.32 -4.99
N LEU A 240 2.44 -6.60 -5.07
CA LEU A 240 3.34 -5.90 -6.00
C LEU A 240 2.97 -6.18 -7.47
N GLU A 241 2.59 -7.41 -7.82
CA GLU A 241 2.15 -7.75 -9.18
C GLU A 241 0.91 -6.93 -9.59
N HIS A 242 -0.06 -6.77 -8.68
CA HIS A 242 -1.23 -5.94 -8.96
C HIS A 242 -0.87 -4.46 -9.05
N ALA A 243 0.05 -3.97 -8.22
CA ALA A 243 0.56 -2.61 -8.33
C ALA A 243 1.22 -2.37 -9.70
N LEU A 244 2.07 -3.29 -10.17
CA LEU A 244 2.69 -3.24 -11.50
C LEU A 244 1.65 -3.24 -12.62
N PHE A 245 0.63 -4.11 -12.53
CA PHE A 245 -0.46 -4.16 -13.50
C PHE A 245 -1.28 -2.86 -13.54
N ALA A 246 -1.50 -2.23 -12.38
CA ALA A 246 -2.19 -0.96 -12.24
C ALA A 246 -1.36 0.26 -12.72
N GLY A 247 -0.08 0.05 -13.05
CA GLY A 247 0.78 1.06 -13.64
C GLY A 247 1.97 1.51 -12.79
N LEU A 248 2.32 0.79 -11.71
CA LEU A 248 3.51 1.07 -10.94
C LEU A 248 4.76 0.86 -11.80
N ASP A 249 5.57 1.92 -11.95
CA ASP A 249 6.87 1.81 -12.61
C ASP A 249 7.97 1.57 -11.57
N VAL A 250 8.87 0.61 -11.86
CA VAL A 250 9.94 0.19 -10.96
C VAL A 250 11.28 0.25 -11.69
N ALA A 251 12.19 1.04 -11.14
CA ALA A 251 13.58 1.09 -11.55
C ALA A 251 14.42 0.14 -10.69
N ALA A 252 15.41 -0.52 -11.30
CA ALA A 252 16.34 -1.39 -10.60
C ALA A 252 17.80 -1.06 -10.93
N HIS A 253 18.67 -1.15 -9.93
CA HIS A 253 20.12 -1.02 -10.05
C HIS A 253 20.81 -2.14 -9.27
N THR A 254 21.97 -2.59 -9.74
CA THR A 254 22.75 -3.65 -9.08
C THR A 254 24.21 -3.25 -9.07
N THR A 255 24.83 -3.38 -7.90
CA THR A 255 26.26 -3.15 -7.68
C THR A 255 26.90 -4.42 -7.13
N THR A 256 27.99 -4.86 -7.75
CA THR A 256 28.80 -6.03 -7.42
C THR A 256 30.19 -5.61 -6.97
#